data_AF-A0A1F2T5I4-F1
#
_entry.id   AF-A0A1F2T5I4-F1
#
_cell.length_a   1.000
_cell.length_b   1.000
_cell.length_c   1.000
_cell.angle_alpha   90.00
_cell.angle_beta   90.00
_cell.angle_gamma   90.00
#
_symmetry.space_group_name_H-M   'P 1'
#
loop_
_entity.id
_entity.type
_entity.pdbx_description
1 polymer ?
#
loop_
_entity_poly.entity_id
_entity_poly.type
_entity_poly.pdbx_seq_one_letter_code
_entity_poly.pdbx_strand_id
1 'polypeptide(L)'
;MTPRHEPIERLHRDLGRLGEEVSRLRVQMQRVQQRTDQVLALRQSAPDAARRLAQLESVLDAEGVAAHLRDAIARAPLQPVPVPHLSVGNVLPAAVYDSLVDAIPPAVFFEGGDNEAQELRVPQRAGRLPEIVTWTFVTDVVLRALSPALVARFKDPLAAFARATFPSLPPFEEWKVDITLSQGRIVRRRPSGACPPSPDRPWDFLTGMVPLGRAEDSEEYGSNTLVVFLGPARAHRYLAVPSSAPPETERYTYEFGIGPARDARRALTAKMNRDDAAIWSSRG
;
A
#
# COMPACT_ATOMS: atom_id res chain seq x y z
N MET A 1 21.55 42.63 -43.76
CA MET A 1 20.75 42.12 -42.63
C MET A 1 21.37 40.80 -42.20
N THR A 2 22.25 40.88 -41.21
CA THR A 2 23.24 39.84 -40.86
C THR A 2 22.80 39.03 -39.63
N PRO A 3 23.25 37.77 -39.52
CA PRO A 3 22.74 36.74 -38.61
C PRO A 3 23.37 36.84 -37.21
N ARG A 4 23.08 37.92 -36.47
CA ARG A 4 23.65 38.15 -35.13
C ARG A 4 22.96 37.35 -33.99
N HIS A 5 21.93 36.55 -34.27
CA HIS A 5 21.18 35.82 -33.24
C HIS A 5 21.51 34.32 -33.16
N GLU A 6 22.13 33.76 -34.19
CA GLU A 6 22.45 32.33 -34.26
C GLU A 6 23.39 31.83 -33.14
N PRO A 7 24.44 32.59 -32.72
CA PRO A 7 25.33 32.14 -31.63
C PRO A 7 24.64 32.08 -30.26
N ILE A 8 23.72 33.01 -29.97
CA ILE A 8 23.01 33.09 -28.69
C ILE A 8 22.00 31.94 -28.57
N GLU A 9 21.25 31.66 -29.65
CA GLU A 9 20.32 30.53 -29.68
C GLU A 9 21.04 29.19 -29.55
N ARG A 10 22.22 29.04 -30.14
CA ARG A 10 23.05 27.85 -29.95
C ARG A 10 23.47 27.70 -28.48
N LEU A 11 23.95 28.77 -27.85
CA LEU A 11 24.31 28.75 -26.43
C LEU A 11 23.13 28.37 -25.52
N HIS A 12 21.93 28.91 -25.77
CA HIS A 12 20.73 28.56 -25.00
C HIS A 12 20.36 27.08 -25.15
N ARG A 13 20.45 26.52 -26.37
CA ARG A 13 20.22 25.09 -26.60
C ARG A 13 21.26 24.22 -25.89
N ASP A 14 22.53 24.62 -25.94
CA ASP A 14 23.62 23.87 -25.30
C ASP A 14 23.49 23.92 -23.77
N LEU A 15 23.14 25.07 -23.19
CA LEU A 15 22.86 25.21 -21.76
C LEU A 15 21.63 24.40 -21.33
N GLY A 16 20.58 24.38 -22.14
CA GLY A 16 19.40 23.55 -21.90
C GLY A 16 19.75 22.06 -21.88
N ARG A 17 20.51 21.59 -22.87
CA ARG A 17 20.99 20.21 -22.97
C ARG A 17 21.88 19.83 -21.79
N LEU A 18 22.81 20.70 -21.39
CA LEU A 18 23.67 20.48 -20.24
C LEU A 18 22.86 20.41 -18.94
N GLY A 19 21.84 21.27 -18.79
CA GLY A 19 20.93 21.26 -17.65
C GLY A 19 20.14 19.96 -17.54
N GLU A 20 19.64 19.43 -18.66
CA GLU A 20 18.98 18.12 -18.73
C GLU A 20 19.95 16.97 -18.40
N GLU A 21 21.19 17.04 -18.88
CA GLU A 21 22.22 16.03 -18.63
C GLU A 21 22.65 16.00 -17.16
N VAL A 22 22.89 17.17 -16.55
CA VAL A 22 23.18 17.29 -15.12
C VAL A 22 22.02 16.77 -14.27
N SER A 23 20.78 17.09 -14.65
CA SER A 23 19.58 16.59 -13.96
C SER A 23 19.49 15.07 -14.04
N ARG A 24 19.76 14.50 -15.23
CA ARG A 24 19.79 13.04 -15.45
C ARG A 24 20.88 12.35 -14.62
N LEU A 25 22.10 12.89 -14.63
CA LEU A 25 23.22 12.37 -13.85
C LEU A 25 22.94 12.42 -12.36
N ARG A 26 22.32 13.50 -11.86
CA ARG A 26 21.91 13.62 -10.46
C ARG A 26 20.93 12.53 -10.06
N VAL A 27 19.91 12.26 -10.88
CA VAL A 27 18.96 11.16 -10.66
C VAL A 27 19.66 9.79 -10.69
N GLN A 28 20.61 9.59 -11.61
CA GLN A 28 21.38 8.34 -11.67
C GLN A 28 22.27 8.14 -10.44
N MET A 29 22.97 9.18 -10.00
CA MET A 29 23.82 9.15 -8.81
C MET A 29 23.01 8.88 -7.54
N GLN A 30 21.84 9.51 -7.40
CA GLN A 30 20.90 9.23 -6.30
C GLN A 30 20.46 7.76 -6.29
N ARG A 31 20.13 7.18 -7.45
CA ARG A 31 19.76 5.76 -7.56
C ARG A 31 20.92 4.82 -7.19
N VAL A 32 22.16 5.14 -7.60
CA VAL A 32 23.34 4.34 -7.25
C VAL A 32 23.64 4.43 -5.76
N GLN A 33 23.55 5.62 -5.17
CA GLN A 33 23.71 5.82 -3.74
C GLN A 33 22.67 5.01 -2.95
N GLN A 34 21.39 5.12 -3.32
CA GLN A 34 20.31 4.36 -2.69
C GLN A 34 20.56 2.84 -2.76
N ARG A 35 21.00 2.32 -3.91
CA ARG A 35 21.34 0.89 -4.05
C ARG A 35 22.54 0.48 -3.20
N THR A 36 23.54 1.34 -3.09
CA THR A 36 24.71 1.11 -2.22
C THR A 36 24.26 1.01 -0.76
N ASP A 37 23.44 1.95 -0.32
CA ASP A 37 22.90 1.99 1.04
C ASP A 37 22.01 0.76 1.34
N GLN A 38 21.20 0.31 0.37
CA GLN A 38 20.44 -0.93 0.47
C GLN A 38 21.34 -2.16 0.65
N VAL A 39 22.41 -2.28 -0.13
CA VAL A 39 23.36 -3.41 0.00
C VAL A 39 24.08 -3.38 1.35
N LEU A 40 24.46 -2.19 1.84
CA LEU A 40 25.07 -2.04 3.15
C LEU A 40 24.12 -2.45 4.28
N ALA A 41 22.85 -2.04 4.21
CA ALA A 41 21.83 -2.43 5.17
C ALA A 41 21.61 -3.96 5.22
N LEU A 42 21.64 -4.63 4.06
CA LEU A 42 21.56 -6.09 3.98
C LEU A 42 22.76 -6.78 4.63
N ARG A 43 23.97 -6.26 4.41
CA ARG A 43 25.21 -6.86 4.96
C ARG A 43 25.29 -6.78 6.49
N GLN A 44 24.89 -5.65 7.07
CA GLN A 44 24.99 -5.42 8.52
C GLN A 44 24.08 -6.33 9.36
N SER A 45 23.08 -6.97 8.73
CA SER A 45 22.04 -7.73 9.43
C SER A 45 22.21 -9.26 9.38
N ALA A 46 23.30 -9.77 8.82
CA ALA A 46 23.48 -11.19 8.53
C ALA A 46 23.59 -12.17 9.73
N PRO A 47 24.18 -11.83 10.90
CA PRO A 47 24.56 -12.87 11.87
C PRO A 47 23.37 -13.57 12.56
N ASP A 48 22.18 -12.97 12.56
CA ASP A 48 21.00 -13.49 13.27
C ASP A 48 19.92 -14.11 12.38
N ALA A 49 20.13 -14.13 11.05
CA ALA A 49 19.06 -14.49 10.11
C ALA A 49 18.53 -15.91 10.30
N ALA A 50 19.42 -16.90 10.51
CA ALA A 50 19.02 -18.30 10.68
C ALA A 50 18.15 -18.52 11.93
N ARG A 51 18.54 -17.88 13.06
CA ARG A 51 17.77 -17.94 14.32
C ARG A 51 16.39 -17.32 14.16
N ARG A 52 16.29 -16.18 13.48
CA ARG A 52 15.00 -15.52 13.21
C ARG A 52 14.09 -16.37 12.31
N LEU A 53 14.64 -17.04 11.29
CA LEU A 53 13.85 -17.92 10.43
C LEU A 53 13.26 -19.10 11.20
N ALA A 54 14.04 -19.74 12.07
CA ALA A 54 13.55 -20.83 12.91
C ALA A 54 12.43 -20.34 13.86
N GLN A 55 12.52 -19.12 14.38
CA GLN A 55 11.46 -18.52 15.19
C GLN A 55 10.19 -18.26 14.37
N LEU A 56 10.32 -17.73 13.15
CA LEU A 56 9.18 -17.46 12.27
C LEU A 56 8.41 -18.74 11.92
N GLU A 57 9.07 -19.86 11.72
CA GLU A 57 8.40 -21.14 11.44
C GLU A 57 7.40 -21.53 12.54
N SER A 58 7.70 -21.23 13.80
CA SER A 58 6.80 -21.50 14.92
C SER A 58 5.65 -20.50 15.08
N VAL A 59 5.79 -19.29 14.51
CA VAL A 59 4.84 -18.18 14.65
C VAL A 59 3.90 -18.08 13.46
N LEU A 60 4.38 -18.38 12.26
CA LEU A 60 3.67 -18.20 10.99
C LEU A 60 2.78 -19.42 10.65
N ASP A 61 1.88 -19.78 11.57
CA ASP A 61 0.85 -20.79 11.35
C ASP A 61 -0.28 -20.23 10.45
N ALA A 62 -0.25 -20.58 9.16
CA ALA A 62 -1.19 -20.06 8.18
C ALA A 62 -2.65 -20.39 8.51
N GLU A 63 -2.93 -21.60 9.02
CA GLU A 63 -4.29 -22.03 9.31
C GLU A 63 -4.83 -21.36 10.57
N GLY A 64 -4.02 -21.33 11.64
CA GLY A 64 -4.37 -20.65 12.88
C GLY A 64 -4.60 -19.15 12.68
N VAL A 65 -3.73 -18.48 11.92
CA VAL A 65 -3.89 -17.06 11.60
C VAL A 65 -5.12 -16.83 10.73
N ALA A 66 -5.38 -17.67 9.73
CA ALA A 66 -6.56 -17.56 8.88
C ALA A 66 -7.87 -17.76 9.66
N ALA A 67 -7.90 -18.67 10.64
CA ALA A 67 -9.04 -18.85 11.54
C ALA A 67 -9.25 -17.61 12.42
N HIS A 68 -8.18 -17.13 13.07
CA HIS A 68 -8.21 -15.92 13.90
C HIS A 68 -8.75 -14.70 13.13
N LEU A 69 -8.29 -14.48 11.90
CA LEU A 69 -8.73 -13.35 11.07
C LEU A 69 -10.21 -13.42 10.73
N ARG A 70 -10.70 -14.60 10.32
CA ARG A 70 -12.13 -14.79 10.02
C ARG A 70 -12.99 -14.49 11.23
N ASP A 71 -12.59 -14.99 12.39
CA ASP A 71 -13.30 -14.76 13.65
C ASP A 71 -13.28 -13.28 14.07
N ALA A 72 -12.12 -12.62 13.95
CA ALA A 72 -11.98 -11.20 14.26
C ALA A 72 -12.87 -10.33 13.35
N ILE A 73 -12.86 -10.60 12.04
CA ILE A 73 -13.70 -9.91 11.06
C ILE A 73 -15.20 -10.17 11.30
N ALA A 74 -15.57 -11.40 11.62
CA ALA A 74 -16.96 -11.79 11.88
C ALA A 74 -17.54 -11.05 13.08
N ARG A 75 -16.74 -10.84 14.14
CA ARG A 75 -17.15 -10.12 15.35
C ARG A 75 -17.21 -8.59 15.18
N ALA A 76 -16.44 -8.04 14.25
CA ALA A 76 -16.35 -6.59 14.08
C ALA A 76 -17.66 -6.00 13.51
N PRO A 77 -18.21 -4.93 14.11
CA PRO A 77 -19.43 -4.29 13.62
C PRO A 77 -19.14 -3.48 12.35
N LEU A 78 -19.93 -3.70 11.31
CA LEU A 78 -19.90 -2.90 10.09
C LEU A 78 -20.66 -1.58 10.34
N GLN A 79 -19.97 -0.46 10.25
CA GLN A 79 -20.55 0.87 10.45
C GLN A 79 -20.89 1.50 9.09
N PRO A 80 -22.13 1.98 8.87
CA PRO A 80 -22.56 2.50 7.56
C PRO A 80 -22.15 3.95 7.28
N VAL A 81 -21.82 4.75 8.30
CA VAL A 81 -21.64 6.20 8.24
C VAL A 81 -20.24 6.57 8.76
N PRO A 82 -19.53 7.57 8.18
CA PRO A 82 -19.90 8.39 7.02
C PRO A 82 -19.83 7.64 5.68
N VAL A 83 -19.09 6.53 5.66
CA VAL A 83 -19.07 5.53 4.60
C VAL A 83 -19.06 4.15 5.25
N PRO A 84 -19.52 3.09 4.58
CA PRO A 84 -19.39 1.73 5.07
C PRO A 84 -17.93 1.41 5.42
N HIS A 85 -17.69 1.09 6.69
CA HIS A 85 -16.36 0.79 7.21
C HIS A 85 -16.39 -0.20 8.38
N LEU A 86 -15.26 -0.84 8.63
CA LEU A 86 -15.04 -1.85 9.65
C LEU A 86 -13.77 -1.48 10.43
N SER A 87 -13.82 -1.54 11.75
CA SER A 87 -12.64 -1.46 12.62
C SER A 87 -12.50 -2.77 13.38
N VAL A 88 -11.36 -3.44 13.22
CA VAL A 88 -11.07 -4.76 13.78
C VAL A 88 -9.84 -4.66 14.67
N GLY A 89 -10.05 -4.63 15.99
CA GLY A 89 -8.96 -4.71 16.96
C GLY A 89 -8.40 -6.13 17.03
N ASN A 90 -7.10 -6.24 17.35
CA ASN A 90 -6.37 -7.50 17.42
C ASN A 90 -6.52 -8.33 16.15
N VAL A 91 -6.37 -7.69 14.99
CA VAL A 91 -6.62 -8.33 13.69
C VAL A 91 -5.68 -9.53 13.46
N LEU A 92 -4.41 -9.43 13.87
CA LEU A 92 -3.45 -10.53 13.83
C LEU A 92 -3.21 -11.09 15.24
N PRO A 93 -2.82 -12.38 15.38
CA PRO A 93 -2.26 -12.86 16.64
C PRO A 93 -1.04 -12.03 17.05
N ALA A 94 -0.87 -11.76 18.35
CA ALA A 94 0.15 -10.84 18.85
C ALA A 94 1.56 -11.17 18.34
N ALA A 95 1.99 -12.43 18.44
CA ALA A 95 3.31 -12.87 17.96
C ALA A 95 3.53 -12.63 16.45
N VAL A 96 2.47 -12.77 15.65
CA VAL A 96 2.53 -12.50 14.20
C VAL A 96 2.60 -11.00 13.93
N TYR A 97 1.85 -10.20 14.68
CA TYR A 97 1.92 -8.74 14.59
C TYR A 97 3.31 -8.22 15.00
N ASP A 98 3.88 -8.72 16.09
CA ASP A 98 5.22 -8.34 16.53
C ASP A 98 6.26 -8.70 15.47
N SER A 99 6.16 -9.92 14.91
CA SER A 99 7.01 -10.35 13.79
C SER A 99 6.86 -9.47 12.55
N LEU A 100 5.64 -8.97 12.28
CA LEU A 100 5.36 -8.06 11.18
C LEU A 100 5.99 -6.69 11.39
N VAL A 101 5.91 -6.14 12.61
CA VAL A 101 6.53 -4.87 12.98
C VAL A 101 8.05 -4.97 12.91
N ASP A 102 8.64 -6.05 13.43
CA ASP A 102 10.09 -6.28 13.35
C ASP A 102 10.58 -6.57 11.91
N ALA A 103 9.66 -6.96 11.02
CA ALA A 103 9.93 -7.16 9.60
C ALA A 103 9.83 -5.87 8.77
N ILE A 104 9.53 -4.71 9.36
CA ILE A 104 9.55 -3.43 8.64
C ILE A 104 10.98 -3.16 8.15
N PRO A 105 11.20 -2.98 6.83
CA PRO A 105 12.53 -2.76 6.31
C PRO A 105 13.07 -1.37 6.68
N PRO A 106 14.39 -1.17 6.67
CA PRO A 106 14.98 0.16 6.82
C PRO A 106 14.45 1.17 5.79
N ALA A 107 14.43 2.45 6.16
CA ALA A 107 13.89 3.54 5.33
C ALA A 107 14.47 3.62 3.91
N VAL A 108 15.72 3.18 3.70
CA VAL A 108 16.39 3.16 2.38
C VAL A 108 15.67 2.29 1.33
N PHE A 109 14.83 1.35 1.76
CA PHE A 109 14.02 0.51 0.87
C PHE A 109 12.75 1.20 0.38
N PHE A 110 12.32 2.30 1.01
CA PHE A 110 11.12 3.02 0.62
C PHE A 110 11.39 3.96 -0.55
N GLU A 111 10.39 4.11 -1.42
CA GLU A 111 10.40 5.01 -2.57
C GLU A 111 9.57 6.26 -2.26
N GLY A 112 10.05 7.45 -2.65
CA GLY A 112 9.34 8.72 -2.44
C GLY A 112 10.27 9.83 -1.93
N GLY A 113 9.83 11.09 -2.08
CA GLY A 113 10.58 12.25 -1.56
C GLY A 113 10.51 12.37 -0.04
N ASP A 114 11.46 13.09 0.57
CA ASP A 114 11.51 13.28 2.03
C ASP A 114 10.32 14.03 2.63
N ASN A 115 9.62 14.83 1.81
CA ASN A 115 8.45 15.60 2.19
C ASN A 115 7.12 14.92 1.82
N GLU A 116 7.18 13.69 1.28
CA GLU A 116 6.01 12.93 0.84
C GLU A 116 5.91 11.61 1.62
N ALA A 117 4.75 10.96 1.53
CA ALA A 117 4.62 9.60 2.01
C ALA A 117 5.55 8.69 1.18
N GLN A 118 6.42 7.95 1.85
CA GLN A 118 7.28 7.00 1.17
C GLN A 118 6.62 5.61 1.17
N GLU A 119 6.66 4.92 0.05
CA GLU A 119 5.98 3.65 -0.15
C GLU A 119 6.97 2.52 -0.40
N LEU A 120 6.67 1.34 0.14
CA LEU A 120 7.35 0.09 -0.19
C LEU A 120 6.32 -0.97 -0.54
N ARG A 121 6.38 -1.50 -1.76
CA ARG A 121 5.48 -2.58 -2.19
C ARG A 121 5.82 -3.88 -1.46
N VAL A 122 4.80 -4.62 -1.02
CA VAL A 122 4.96 -5.93 -0.39
C VAL A 122 4.19 -7.03 -1.13
N PRO A 123 4.72 -8.27 -1.20
CA PRO A 123 6.00 -8.69 -0.65
C PRO A 123 7.16 -8.06 -1.41
N GLN A 124 8.19 -7.64 -0.67
CA GLN A 124 9.36 -7.01 -1.25
C GLN A 124 10.21 -8.04 -2.00
N ARG A 125 10.79 -7.64 -3.13
CA ARG A 125 11.70 -8.49 -3.92
C ARG A 125 13.14 -8.46 -3.40
N ALA A 126 13.49 -7.40 -2.70
CA ALA A 126 14.80 -7.17 -2.11
C ALA A 126 14.58 -6.84 -0.63
N GLY A 127 15.41 -7.42 0.22
CA GLY A 127 15.24 -7.33 1.67
C GLY A 127 15.94 -8.48 2.35
N ARG A 128 15.85 -8.52 3.68
CA ARG A 128 16.40 -9.64 4.45
C ARG A 128 15.45 -10.82 4.34
N LEU A 129 15.99 -12.04 4.32
CA LEU A 129 15.18 -13.25 4.13
C LEU A 129 14.04 -13.37 5.17
N PRO A 130 14.25 -13.13 6.49
CA PRO A 130 13.16 -13.13 7.46
C PRO A 130 12.04 -12.13 7.12
N GLU A 131 12.38 -10.92 6.68
CA GLU A 131 11.40 -9.91 6.29
C GLU A 131 10.60 -10.35 5.07
N ILE A 132 11.29 -10.86 4.04
CA ILE A 132 10.65 -11.36 2.82
C ILE A 132 9.67 -12.48 3.18
N VAL A 133 10.07 -13.42 4.04
CA VAL A 133 9.22 -14.52 4.50
C VAL A 133 7.99 -13.98 5.25
N THR A 134 8.17 -13.09 6.23
CA THR A 134 7.06 -12.50 6.98
C THR A 134 6.07 -11.76 6.08
N TRP A 135 6.55 -10.89 5.18
CA TRP A 135 5.67 -10.14 4.28
C TRP A 135 5.02 -11.01 3.20
N THR A 136 5.69 -12.08 2.77
CA THR A 136 5.09 -13.08 1.88
C THR A 136 3.96 -13.82 2.58
N PHE A 137 4.19 -14.26 3.82
CA PHE A 137 3.17 -14.91 4.65
C PHE A 137 1.95 -14.01 4.85
N VAL A 138 2.16 -12.76 5.30
CA VAL A 138 1.07 -11.81 5.51
C VAL A 138 0.31 -11.55 4.22
N THR A 139 0.99 -11.44 3.09
CA THR A 139 0.33 -11.28 1.78
C THR A 139 -0.54 -12.48 1.43
N ASP A 140 -0.04 -13.71 1.63
CA ASP A 140 -0.80 -14.93 1.35
C ASP A 140 -2.03 -15.06 2.26
N VAL A 141 -1.88 -14.77 3.55
CA VAL A 141 -2.97 -14.77 4.52
C VAL A 141 -4.01 -13.68 4.19
N VAL A 142 -3.57 -12.47 3.82
CA VAL A 142 -4.46 -11.39 3.38
C VAL A 142 -5.24 -11.82 2.14
N LEU A 143 -4.57 -12.45 1.20
CA LEU A 143 -5.17 -12.93 -0.04
C LEU A 143 -6.20 -14.04 0.21
N ARG A 144 -5.85 -15.06 1.01
CA ARG A 144 -6.65 -16.28 1.18
C ARG A 144 -7.70 -16.22 2.27
N ALA A 145 -7.48 -15.44 3.32
CA ALA A 145 -8.36 -15.42 4.50
C ALA A 145 -9.00 -14.05 4.71
N LEU A 146 -8.20 -12.98 4.79
CA LEU A 146 -8.69 -11.64 5.08
C LEU A 146 -9.61 -11.12 3.97
N SER A 147 -9.17 -11.19 2.71
CA SER A 147 -9.90 -10.61 1.58
C SER A 147 -11.27 -11.26 1.36
N PRO A 148 -11.40 -12.61 1.33
CA PRO A 148 -12.72 -13.25 1.21
C PRO A 148 -13.65 -12.92 2.38
N ALA A 149 -13.12 -12.88 3.61
CA ALA A 149 -13.90 -12.54 4.79
C ALA A 149 -14.41 -11.08 4.74
N LEU A 150 -13.57 -10.14 4.31
CA LEU A 150 -13.98 -8.74 4.11
C LEU A 150 -15.01 -8.61 2.99
N VAL A 151 -14.80 -9.24 1.83
CA VAL A 151 -15.75 -9.22 0.71
C VAL A 151 -17.11 -9.77 1.16
N ALA A 152 -17.13 -10.85 1.95
CA ALA A 152 -18.36 -11.40 2.50
C ALA A 152 -19.06 -10.42 3.46
N ARG A 153 -18.32 -9.75 4.35
CA ARG A 153 -18.87 -8.74 5.27
C ARG A 153 -19.40 -7.50 4.55
N PHE A 154 -18.76 -7.10 3.45
CA PHE A 154 -19.12 -5.92 2.67
C PHE A 154 -20.02 -6.24 1.47
N LYS A 155 -20.59 -7.45 1.37
CA LYS A 155 -21.36 -7.89 0.19
C LYS A 155 -22.42 -6.88 -0.26
N ASP A 156 -23.32 -6.49 0.64
CA ASP A 156 -24.43 -5.59 0.27
C ASP A 156 -23.95 -4.15 -0.01
N PRO A 157 -23.07 -3.54 0.83
CA PRO A 157 -22.46 -2.26 0.48
C PRO A 157 -21.69 -2.27 -0.85
N LEU A 158 -20.96 -3.35 -1.15
CA LEU A 158 -20.23 -3.52 -2.40
C LEU A 158 -21.17 -3.57 -3.60
N ALA A 159 -22.27 -4.32 -3.52
CA ALA A 159 -23.27 -4.38 -4.57
C ALA A 159 -23.90 -3.00 -4.83
N ALA A 160 -24.21 -2.25 -3.76
CA ALA A 160 -24.73 -0.89 -3.88
C ALA A 160 -23.71 0.08 -4.49
N PHE A 161 -22.45 0.02 -4.04
CA PHE A 161 -21.36 0.83 -4.58
C PHE A 161 -21.08 0.50 -6.05
N ALA A 162 -21.05 -0.78 -6.41
CA ALA A 162 -20.82 -1.23 -7.78
C ALA A 162 -21.93 -0.74 -8.72
N ARG A 163 -23.20 -0.81 -8.29
CA ARG A 163 -24.34 -0.29 -9.06
C ARG A 163 -24.25 1.22 -9.29
N ALA A 164 -23.84 1.98 -8.27
CA ALA A 164 -23.70 3.43 -8.38
C ALA A 164 -22.49 3.85 -9.24
N THR A 165 -21.38 3.10 -9.14
CA THR A 165 -20.10 3.44 -9.77
C THR A 165 -20.01 2.93 -11.21
N PHE A 166 -20.65 1.80 -11.51
CA PHE A 166 -20.60 1.11 -12.80
C PHE A 166 -22.01 0.80 -13.33
N PRO A 167 -22.82 1.83 -13.62
CA PRO A 167 -24.23 1.62 -14.00
C PRO A 167 -24.41 0.89 -15.34
N SER A 168 -23.38 0.85 -16.19
CA SER A 168 -23.41 0.12 -17.47
C SER A 168 -23.09 -1.37 -17.36
N LEU A 169 -22.60 -1.83 -16.20
CA LEU A 169 -22.34 -3.24 -15.95
C LEU A 169 -23.60 -3.96 -15.45
N PRO A 170 -23.68 -5.29 -15.62
CA PRO A 170 -24.73 -6.08 -14.97
C PRO A 170 -24.61 -5.99 -13.44
N PRO A 171 -25.61 -6.46 -12.68
CA PRO A 171 -25.54 -6.55 -11.22
C PRO A 171 -24.23 -7.22 -10.74
N PHE A 172 -23.71 -6.78 -9.60
CA PHE A 172 -22.40 -7.20 -9.07
C PHE A 172 -22.28 -8.73 -8.94
N GLU A 173 -23.37 -9.40 -8.59
CA GLU A 173 -23.47 -10.85 -8.44
C GLU A 173 -23.26 -11.60 -9.76
N GLU A 174 -23.52 -10.95 -10.91
CA GLU A 174 -23.40 -11.53 -12.24
C GLU A 174 -22.03 -11.32 -12.88
N TRP A 175 -21.15 -10.54 -12.25
CA TRP A 175 -19.84 -10.24 -12.82
C TRP A 175 -19.00 -11.51 -13.03
N LYS A 176 -19.17 -12.51 -12.17
CA LYS A 176 -18.43 -13.79 -12.17
C LYS A 176 -16.91 -13.55 -12.22
N VAL A 177 -16.44 -12.61 -11.42
CA VAL A 177 -15.02 -12.24 -11.31
C VAL A 177 -14.51 -12.47 -9.90
N ASP A 178 -13.22 -12.81 -9.81
CA ASP A 178 -12.53 -12.88 -8.54
C ASP A 178 -12.23 -11.48 -8.02
N ILE A 179 -12.78 -11.17 -6.83
CA ILE A 179 -12.42 -10.00 -6.04
C ILE A 179 -11.31 -10.41 -5.10
N THR A 180 -10.15 -9.78 -5.25
CA THR A 180 -8.89 -10.23 -4.64
C THR A 180 -8.01 -9.06 -4.23
N LEU A 181 -6.94 -9.35 -3.49
CA LEU A 181 -5.91 -8.39 -3.13
C LEU A 181 -5.28 -7.81 -4.41
N SER A 182 -5.39 -6.49 -4.60
CA SER A 182 -4.81 -5.82 -5.76
C SER A 182 -3.32 -5.55 -5.59
N GLN A 183 -2.96 -4.94 -4.46
CA GLN A 183 -1.59 -4.61 -4.08
C GLN A 183 -1.52 -4.22 -2.60
N GLY A 184 -0.58 -4.83 -1.88
CA GLY A 184 -0.14 -4.40 -0.55
C GLY A 184 1.08 -3.48 -0.61
N ARG A 185 1.18 -2.54 0.31
CA ARG A 185 2.35 -1.69 0.52
C ARG A 185 2.51 -1.30 1.99
N ILE A 186 3.72 -1.01 2.40
CA ILE A 186 4.01 -0.30 3.63
C ILE A 186 4.16 1.17 3.27
N VAL A 187 3.49 2.04 4.01
CA VAL A 187 3.62 3.49 3.86
C VAL A 187 4.31 4.04 5.10
N ARG A 188 5.44 4.72 4.89
CA ARG A 188 6.19 5.44 5.91
C ARG A 188 5.81 6.92 5.83
N ARG A 189 5.42 7.48 6.98
CA ARG A 189 5.01 8.88 7.13
C ARG A 189 5.86 9.57 8.18
N ARG A 190 6.21 10.83 7.90
CA ARG A 190 6.86 11.77 8.83
C ARG A 190 5.89 12.92 9.17
N PRO A 191 6.16 13.69 10.22
CA PRO A 191 5.38 14.87 10.59
C PRO A 191 5.77 16.00 9.65
N SER A 192 5.20 16.00 8.45
CA SER A 192 5.44 17.06 7.47
C SER A 192 4.26 17.09 6.51
N GLY A 193 3.45 18.15 6.60
CA GLY A 193 2.54 18.67 5.57
C GLY A 193 1.57 17.69 4.90
N ALA A 194 0.26 17.92 5.09
CA ALA A 194 -0.86 17.36 4.33
C ALA A 194 -0.54 16.14 3.44
N CYS A 195 -0.85 14.93 3.91
CA CYS A 195 -0.77 13.72 3.10
C CYS A 195 -1.54 13.97 1.79
N PRO A 196 -0.86 14.04 0.63
CA PRO A 196 -1.58 14.14 -0.63
C PRO A 196 -2.50 12.93 -0.72
N PRO A 197 -3.70 13.08 -1.31
CA PRO A 197 -4.54 11.92 -1.56
C PRO A 197 -3.71 10.90 -2.34
N SER A 198 -3.66 9.65 -1.86
CA SER A 198 -3.03 8.56 -2.61
C SER A 198 -3.58 8.61 -4.03
N PRO A 199 -2.78 8.36 -5.08
CA PRO A 199 -3.32 8.19 -6.42
C PRO A 199 -4.45 7.18 -6.33
N ASP A 200 -5.65 7.62 -6.72
CA ASP A 200 -6.86 6.81 -6.60
C ASP A 200 -6.61 5.51 -7.35
N ARG A 201 -6.74 4.38 -6.64
CA ARG A 201 -6.75 3.05 -7.24
C ARG A 201 -8.20 2.76 -7.57
N PRO A 202 -8.67 3.10 -8.77
CA PRO A 202 -10.09 3.26 -9.04
C PRO A 202 -10.83 1.90 -8.94
N TRP A 203 -10.10 0.81 -9.16
CA TRP A 203 -10.59 -0.57 -9.09
C TRP A 203 -10.47 -1.21 -7.71
N ASP A 204 -9.93 -0.51 -6.71
CA ASP A 204 -9.87 -1.02 -5.34
C ASP A 204 -11.17 -0.61 -4.63
N PHE A 205 -12.06 -1.58 -4.48
CA PHE A 205 -13.37 -1.37 -3.88
C PHE A 205 -13.31 -1.29 -2.37
N LEU A 206 -12.40 -2.05 -1.75
CA LEU A 206 -12.11 -1.92 -0.33
C LEU A 206 -10.65 -1.49 -0.18
N THR A 207 -10.40 -0.60 0.76
CA THR A 207 -9.02 -0.29 1.19
C THR A 207 -8.90 -0.61 2.66
N GLY A 208 -7.90 -1.42 2.99
CA GLY A 208 -7.57 -1.81 4.35
C GLY A 208 -6.26 -1.19 4.80
N MET A 209 -6.19 -0.83 6.07
CA MET A 209 -5.06 -0.15 6.70
C MET A 209 -4.81 -0.76 8.08
N VAL A 210 -3.55 -1.14 8.35
CA VAL A 210 -3.10 -1.61 9.66
C VAL A 210 -1.93 -0.73 10.10
N PRO A 211 -2.08 0.10 11.14
CA PRO A 211 -0.96 0.81 11.75
C PRO A 211 0.10 -0.20 12.20
N LEU A 212 1.35 0.07 11.86
CA LEU A 212 2.50 -0.74 12.26
C LEU A 212 3.33 0.10 13.23
N GLY A 213 3.14 -0.16 14.51
CA GLY A 213 3.88 0.46 15.59
C GLY A 213 3.90 -0.48 16.79
N ARG A 214 4.89 -0.31 17.66
CA ARG A 214 4.91 -1.02 18.93
C ARG A 214 3.82 -0.46 19.83
N ALA A 215 3.36 -1.26 20.79
CA ALA A 215 2.30 -0.84 21.71
C ALA A 215 2.67 0.45 22.48
N GLU A 216 3.96 0.64 22.74
CA GLU A 216 4.54 1.83 23.38
C GLU A 216 4.50 3.10 22.51
N ASP A 217 4.35 2.98 21.19
CA ASP A 217 4.41 4.10 20.24
C ASP A 217 3.03 4.67 19.86
N SER A 218 1.92 4.04 20.28
CA SER A 218 0.60 4.30 19.69
C SER A 218 -0.55 4.29 20.69
N GLU A 219 -0.55 5.23 21.65
CA GLU A 219 -1.74 5.47 22.49
C GLU A 219 -2.95 5.98 21.67
N GLU A 220 -2.69 6.67 20.56
CA GLU A 220 -3.73 7.42 19.84
C GLU A 220 -4.48 6.60 18.78
N TYR A 221 -3.88 5.56 18.20
CA TYR A 221 -4.48 4.83 17.06
C TYR A 221 -4.61 3.31 17.25
N GLY A 222 -4.09 2.76 18.36
CA GLY A 222 -4.13 1.33 18.67
C GLY A 222 -3.23 0.51 17.74
N SER A 223 -2.24 -0.18 18.31
CA SER A 223 -1.49 -1.21 17.57
C SER A 223 -2.42 -2.34 17.13
N ASN A 224 -2.09 -3.04 16.04
CA ASN A 224 -2.80 -4.25 15.60
C ASN A 224 -4.32 -4.06 15.37
N THR A 225 -4.71 -2.88 14.87
CA THR A 225 -6.08 -2.56 14.49
C THR A 225 -6.20 -2.41 12.99
N LEU A 226 -7.04 -3.20 12.35
CA LEU A 226 -7.37 -3.06 10.94
C LEU A 226 -8.56 -2.12 10.76
N VAL A 227 -8.39 -1.10 9.94
CA VAL A 227 -9.50 -0.26 9.45
C VAL A 227 -9.71 -0.55 7.97
N VAL A 228 -10.94 -0.90 7.59
CA VAL A 228 -11.34 -1.14 6.19
C VAL A 228 -12.51 -0.25 5.85
N PHE A 229 -12.50 0.36 4.68
CA PHE A 229 -13.60 1.19 4.18
C PHE A 229 -13.90 0.89 2.72
N LEU A 230 -15.13 1.19 2.32
CA LEU A 230 -15.63 1.04 0.97
C LEU A 230 -15.32 2.27 0.10
N GLY A 231 -14.86 2.00 -1.12
CA GLY A 231 -14.49 2.96 -2.14
C GLY A 231 -13.08 3.54 -1.96
N PRO A 232 -12.61 4.35 -2.92
CA PRO A 232 -11.41 5.16 -2.77
C PRO A 232 -11.68 6.26 -1.75
N ALA A 233 -11.68 5.93 -0.46
CA ALA A 233 -11.95 6.95 0.54
C ALA A 233 -10.71 7.82 0.75
N ARG A 234 -10.96 9.11 0.96
CA ARG A 234 -10.03 10.07 1.58
C ARG A 234 -9.69 9.73 3.04
N ALA A 235 -9.81 8.46 3.44
CA ALA A 235 -9.56 7.96 4.78
C ALA A 235 -8.10 8.10 5.22
N HIS A 236 -7.20 8.48 4.31
CA HIS A 236 -5.84 8.92 4.64
C HIS A 236 -5.80 10.03 5.70
N ARG A 237 -6.87 10.81 5.88
CA ARG A 237 -6.97 11.79 6.97
C ARG A 237 -6.83 11.16 8.36
N TYR A 238 -7.28 9.92 8.54
CA TYR A 238 -7.15 9.21 9.81
C TYR A 238 -5.74 8.64 10.06
N LEU A 239 -4.86 8.70 9.05
CA LEU A 239 -3.47 8.22 9.11
C LEU A 239 -2.45 9.35 9.08
N ALA A 240 -2.89 10.61 9.08
CA ALA A 240 -1.97 11.73 9.17
C ALA A 240 -1.26 11.68 10.52
N VAL A 241 0.07 11.82 10.51
CA VAL A 241 0.81 12.13 11.73
C VAL A 241 0.39 13.55 12.14
N PRO A 242 -0.14 13.77 13.36
CA PRO A 242 -0.48 15.11 13.81
C PRO A 242 0.71 16.05 13.61
N SER A 243 0.47 17.28 13.16
CA SER A 243 1.55 18.26 12.97
C SER A 243 2.23 18.66 14.28
N SER A 244 1.63 18.30 15.42
CA SER A 244 2.18 18.46 16.77
C SER A 244 3.12 17.34 17.18
N ALA A 245 3.23 16.24 16.42
CA ALA A 245 4.16 15.17 16.73
C ALA A 245 5.62 15.64 16.57
N PRO A 246 6.56 15.14 17.39
CA PRO A 246 7.99 15.45 17.26
C PRO A 246 8.49 15.20 15.82
N PRO A 247 9.32 16.07 15.22
CA PRO A 247 9.76 15.99 13.82
C PRO A 247 10.37 14.64 13.39
N GLU A 248 10.96 13.92 14.33
CA GLU A 248 11.57 12.61 14.17
C GLU A 248 10.57 11.45 14.21
N THR A 249 9.29 11.71 14.49
CA THR A 249 8.26 10.68 14.63
C THR A 249 7.97 10.03 13.28
N GLU A 250 8.23 8.74 13.18
CA GLU A 250 7.91 7.96 11.98
C GLU A 250 6.74 7.04 12.26
N ARG A 251 5.75 7.05 11.38
CA ARG A 251 4.63 6.10 11.42
C ARG A 251 4.65 5.22 10.19
N TYR A 252 4.48 3.92 10.42
CA TYR A 252 4.36 2.93 9.37
C TYR A 252 2.92 2.42 9.31
N THR A 253 2.43 2.14 8.12
CA THR A 253 1.10 1.56 7.93
C THR A 253 1.16 0.54 6.82
N TYR A 254 0.64 -0.66 7.05
CA TYR A 254 0.37 -1.60 5.97
C TYR A 254 -0.95 -1.22 5.32
N GLU A 255 -0.90 -0.85 4.04
CA GLU A 255 -2.07 -0.51 3.23
C GLU A 255 -2.26 -1.53 2.11
N PHE A 256 -3.50 -1.94 1.89
CA PHE A 256 -3.84 -2.82 0.78
C PHE A 256 -5.19 -2.47 0.18
N GLY A 257 -5.34 -2.77 -1.11
CA GLY A 257 -6.60 -2.65 -1.83
C GLY A 257 -7.17 -4.02 -2.16
N ILE A 258 -8.50 -4.13 -2.18
CA ILE A 258 -9.24 -5.32 -2.63
C ILE A 258 -10.16 -4.89 -3.77
N GLY A 259 -10.09 -5.60 -4.89
CA GLY A 259 -10.87 -5.29 -6.07
C GLY A 259 -10.82 -6.43 -7.09
N PRO A 260 -11.43 -6.26 -8.28
CA PRO A 260 -11.35 -7.28 -9.32
C PRO A 260 -9.89 -7.55 -9.69
N ALA A 261 -9.53 -8.80 -9.94
CA ALA A 261 -8.22 -9.18 -10.48
C ALA A 261 -7.93 -8.44 -11.80
N ARG A 262 -6.65 -8.32 -12.20
CA ARG A 262 -6.26 -7.55 -13.40
C ARG A 262 -7.01 -7.98 -14.66
N ASP A 263 -7.14 -9.27 -14.90
CA ASP A 263 -7.82 -9.79 -16.08
C ASP A 263 -9.34 -9.60 -15.98
N ALA A 264 -9.89 -9.69 -14.77
CA ALA A 264 -11.28 -9.33 -14.50
C ALA A 264 -11.57 -7.86 -14.79
N ARG A 265 -10.67 -6.92 -14.42
CA ARG A 265 -10.81 -5.50 -14.76
C ARG A 265 -10.94 -5.31 -16.27
N ARG A 266 -10.07 -5.96 -17.06
CA ARG A 266 -10.13 -5.90 -18.53
C ARG A 266 -11.45 -6.45 -19.07
N ALA A 267 -11.91 -7.57 -18.54
CA ALA A 267 -13.18 -8.18 -18.95
C ALA A 267 -14.39 -7.31 -18.59
N LEU A 268 -14.37 -6.64 -17.43
CA LEU A 268 -15.42 -5.71 -17.03
C LEU A 268 -15.39 -4.45 -17.90
N THR A 269 -14.22 -3.84 -18.12
CA THR A 269 -14.08 -2.67 -19.01
C THR A 269 -14.59 -2.96 -20.43
N ALA A 270 -14.37 -4.17 -20.95
CA ALA A 270 -14.87 -4.57 -22.28
C ALA A 270 -16.41 -4.70 -22.37
N LYS A 271 -17.09 -4.84 -21.23
CA LYS A 271 -18.56 -4.90 -21.14
C LYS A 271 -19.21 -3.53 -20.92
N MET A 272 -18.43 -2.51 -20.56
CA MET A 272 -18.92 -1.15 -20.37
C MET A 272 -19.29 -0.50 -21.70
N ASN A 273 -20.11 0.55 -21.64
CA ASN A 273 -20.27 1.45 -22.78
C ASN A 273 -18.92 2.16 -23.07
N ARG A 274 -18.80 2.74 -24.27
CA ARG A 274 -17.54 3.33 -24.75
C ARG A 274 -17.01 4.47 -23.86
N ASP A 275 -17.92 5.28 -23.32
CA ASP A 275 -17.56 6.46 -22.52
C ASP A 275 -17.02 6.05 -21.14
N ASP A 276 -17.71 5.12 -20.47
CA ASP A 276 -17.26 4.52 -19.23
C ASP A 276 -15.92 3.79 -19.43
N ALA A 277 -15.80 2.97 -20.48
CA ALA A 277 -14.58 2.24 -20.78
C ALA A 277 -13.37 3.17 -20.96
N ALA A 278 -13.55 4.34 -21.58
CA ALA A 278 -12.48 5.33 -21.75
C ALA A 278 -12.04 5.92 -20.40
N ILE A 279 -13.00 6.27 -19.52
CA ILE A 279 -12.71 6.75 -18.17
C ILE A 279 -11.92 5.71 -17.39
N TRP A 280 -12.36 4.45 -17.40
CA TRP A 280 -11.77 3.40 -16.59
C TRP A 280 -10.46 2.83 -17.15
N SER A 281 -10.26 2.88 -18.47
CA SER A 281 -8.98 2.50 -19.10
C SER A 281 -7.88 3.53 -18.87
N SER A 282 -8.23 4.81 -18.75
CA SER A 282 -7.24 5.87 -18.47
C SER A 282 -6.71 5.84 -17.03
N ARG A 283 -7.39 5.12 -16.12
CA ARG A 283 -7.07 5.07 -14.69
C ARG A 283 -6.43 3.74 -14.22
N GLY A 284 -6.21 2.76 -15.11
CA GLY A 284 -5.73 1.42 -14.76
C GLY A 284 -4.54 0.96 -15.59
#